data_AF-A0A962YCD2-F1
#
_entry.id   AF-A0A962YCD2-F1
#
_cell.length_a   1.000
_cell.length_b   1.000
_cell.length_c   1.000
_cell.angle_alpha   90.00
_cell.angle_beta   90.00
_cell.angle_gamma   90.00
#
_symmetry.space_group_name_H-M   'P 1'
#
loop_
_entity.id
_entity.type
_entity.pdbx_description
1 polymer ?
#
loop_
_entity_poly.entity_id
_entity_poly.type
_entity_poly.pdbx_seq_one_letter_code
_entity_poly.pdbx_strand_id
1 'polypeptide(L)'
;MTDPFIDFRTEPAHYRHWHLSVEGAIATLTLDVDEQGGLRPDYELKLNSYDLAVDIELADAVQRLRFEYPQVRTVVLTSARERVFCAGANIRMLASSSHAHKVNFCKFTNETRNAIEDAGSQSGQHYLCAINGTAAGGGYELALACEHILMVDDASTAVSLPELPLLAVLPGTGGLTRLVDKRKVRRDHADFFCTTEEGIRGKRALSWRLIDELAPPSKFNAAVQARAAALADQSDRPATATGVSLPRLERSLDEQRMRYSHVEAEFRRELGAVFITLHGPDHAPLTTIAGMQSEGAAWWPLALARELDDLLLHLRFNEPELGTLVFKSSGDLDRVLAYDDFLSAQAEHWLAREIILYWKRVLQRVELSARSLFALVEPGSCFAGTLLELVLGADRSFMLEGQFEGDNRPPPALMLSGLNFGPLPMV
;
A
#
# COMPACT_ATOMS: atom_id res chain seq x y z
N MET A 1 -0.32 28.49 -0.60
CA MET A 1 -0.34 27.81 -1.91
C MET A 1 -1.37 26.72 -1.81
N THR A 2 -2.23 26.56 -2.82
CA THR A 2 -3.13 25.40 -2.93
C THR A 2 -2.26 24.15 -3.11
N ASP A 3 -2.57 23.08 -2.38
CA ASP A 3 -1.88 21.80 -2.56
C ASP A 3 -2.07 21.32 -4.02
N PRO A 4 -1.03 20.76 -4.66
CA PRO A 4 -1.12 20.33 -6.05
C PRO A 4 -2.12 19.18 -6.19
N PHE A 5 -2.74 19.08 -7.37
CA PHE A 5 -3.53 17.91 -7.74
C PHE A 5 -2.63 16.67 -7.74
N ILE A 6 -3.03 15.61 -7.05
CA ILE A 6 -2.27 14.36 -6.94
C ILE A 6 -2.91 13.29 -7.81
N ASP A 7 -2.15 12.74 -8.76
CA ASP A 7 -2.49 11.52 -9.49
C ASP A 7 -1.61 10.37 -8.99
N PHE A 8 -2.23 9.34 -8.42
CA PHE A 8 -1.54 8.16 -7.88
C PHE A 8 -1.18 7.12 -8.96
N ARG A 9 -1.72 7.30 -10.18
CA ARG A 9 -1.49 6.37 -11.30
C ARG A 9 -0.11 6.62 -11.90
N THR A 10 0.81 5.70 -11.65
CA THR A 10 2.15 5.66 -12.25
C THR A 10 2.47 4.23 -12.74
N GLU A 11 3.64 4.05 -13.34
CA GLU A 11 4.17 2.75 -13.76
C GLU A 11 5.70 2.82 -13.89
N PRO A 12 6.42 1.69 -13.90
CA PRO A 12 7.89 1.67 -13.88
C PRO A 12 8.57 2.54 -14.95
N ALA A 13 7.97 2.67 -16.14
CA ALA A 13 8.51 3.50 -17.22
C ALA A 13 8.51 5.01 -16.91
N HIS A 14 7.72 5.44 -15.92
CA HIS A 14 7.60 6.83 -15.49
C HIS A 14 8.26 7.11 -14.14
N TYR A 15 8.90 6.10 -13.52
CA TYR A 15 9.57 6.31 -12.25
C TYR A 15 10.75 7.27 -12.38
N ARG A 16 10.88 8.16 -11.40
CA ARG A 16 11.98 9.12 -11.25
C ARG A 16 12.84 8.83 -10.04
N HIS A 17 12.34 8.02 -9.10
CA HIS A 17 12.94 7.85 -7.78
C HIS A 17 13.36 6.41 -7.47
N TRP A 18 12.84 5.45 -8.22
CA TRP A 18 13.11 4.03 -8.03
C TRP A 18 13.52 3.35 -9.33
N HIS A 19 14.52 2.47 -9.22
CA HIS A 19 14.86 1.52 -10.28
C HIS A 19 14.51 0.10 -9.84
N LEU A 20 13.73 -0.60 -10.66
CA LEU A 20 13.35 -2.00 -10.42
C LEU A 20 14.12 -2.91 -11.37
N SER A 21 14.83 -3.90 -10.83
CA SER A 21 15.38 -5.03 -11.59
C SER A 21 14.89 -6.36 -11.02
N VAL A 22 14.76 -7.37 -11.87
CA VAL A 22 14.30 -8.71 -11.49
C VAL A 22 15.24 -9.76 -12.07
N GLU A 23 15.83 -10.58 -11.19
CA GLU A 23 16.76 -11.65 -11.51
C GLU A 23 16.27 -12.96 -10.86
N GLY A 24 15.55 -13.76 -11.65
CA GLY A 24 14.95 -15.00 -11.15
C GLY A 24 13.98 -14.72 -9.99
N ALA A 25 14.28 -15.29 -8.82
CA ALA A 25 13.44 -15.16 -7.62
C ALA A 25 13.69 -13.88 -6.80
N ILE A 26 14.68 -13.08 -7.18
CA ILE A 26 15.08 -11.88 -6.44
C ILE A 26 14.79 -10.65 -7.28
N ALA A 27 14.01 -9.72 -6.72
CA ALA A 27 13.90 -8.37 -7.25
C ALA A 27 14.77 -7.41 -6.44
N THR A 28 15.33 -6.39 -7.08
CA THR A 28 16.01 -5.28 -6.41
C THR A 28 15.29 -3.98 -6.71
N LEU A 29 14.82 -3.30 -5.65
CA LEU A 29 14.35 -1.93 -5.70
C LEU A 29 15.46 -1.01 -5.20
N THR A 30 15.99 -0.23 -6.12
CA THR A 30 17.08 0.70 -5.84
C THR A 30 16.54 2.12 -5.73
N LEU A 31 16.68 2.72 -4.54
CA LEU A 31 16.32 4.10 -4.27
C LEU A 31 17.36 5.04 -4.89
N ASP A 32 16.91 5.86 -5.82
CA ASP A 32 17.72 6.85 -6.53
C ASP A 32 16.87 8.10 -6.77
N VAL A 33 16.56 8.82 -5.69
CA VAL A 33 15.63 9.94 -5.75
C VAL A 33 16.17 11.04 -6.67
N ASP A 34 15.43 11.38 -7.72
CA ASP A 34 15.63 12.63 -8.46
C ASP A 34 15.39 13.83 -7.54
N GLU A 35 16.45 14.60 -7.25
CA GLU A 35 16.39 15.76 -6.36
C GLU A 35 15.41 16.84 -6.85
N GLN A 36 15.12 16.89 -8.16
CA GLN A 36 14.16 17.83 -8.76
C GLN A 36 12.81 17.17 -9.07
N GLY A 37 12.57 15.98 -8.52
CA GLY A 37 11.35 15.21 -8.75
C GLY A 37 10.25 15.36 -7.72
N GLY A 38 10.37 16.34 -6.82
CA GLY A 38 9.31 16.60 -5.84
C GLY A 38 7.99 17.03 -6.48
N LEU A 39 6.89 16.81 -5.76
CA LEU A 39 5.53 17.22 -6.16
C LEU A 39 5.37 18.73 -6.28
N ARG A 40 6.22 19.50 -5.59
CA ARG A 40 6.22 20.95 -5.65
C ARG A 40 7.63 21.46 -5.96
N PRO A 41 7.75 22.59 -6.68
CA PRO A 41 9.05 23.16 -7.04
C PRO A 41 9.73 23.93 -5.90
N ASP A 42 9.13 24.04 -4.71
CA ASP A 42 9.65 24.86 -3.59
C ASP A 42 10.71 24.17 -2.72
N TYR A 43 11.02 22.90 -2.97
CA TYR A 43 12.07 22.14 -2.28
C TYR A 43 12.76 21.13 -3.22
N GLU A 44 13.98 20.74 -2.84
CA GLU A 44 14.75 19.69 -3.52
C GLU A 44 14.83 18.46 -2.61
N LEU A 45 14.77 17.27 -3.20
CA LEU A 45 14.80 15.97 -2.53
C LEU A 45 16.22 15.40 -2.40
N LYS A 46 17.13 16.18 -1.80
CA LYS A 46 18.55 15.80 -1.65
C LYS A 46 18.74 14.56 -0.79
N LEU A 47 19.86 13.87 -1.00
CA LEU A 47 20.32 12.77 -0.14
C LEU A 47 19.29 11.64 0.03
N ASN A 48 18.58 11.29 -1.05
CA ASN A 48 17.48 10.32 -0.98
C ASN A 48 16.44 10.66 0.11
N SER A 49 16.20 11.94 0.38
CA SER A 49 15.03 12.35 1.15
C SER A 49 13.78 12.24 0.27
N TYR A 50 12.61 12.03 0.88
CA TYR A 50 11.40 11.73 0.13
C TYR A 50 10.23 12.65 0.45
N ASP A 51 9.38 12.87 -0.55
CA ASP A 51 8.02 13.38 -0.39
C ASP A 51 6.99 12.30 -0.80
N LEU A 52 5.74 12.71 -1.06
CA LEU A 52 4.69 11.79 -1.46
C LEU A 52 4.93 11.19 -2.87
N ALA A 53 5.59 11.87 -3.81
CA ALA A 53 5.83 11.31 -5.15
C ALA A 53 6.71 10.05 -5.09
N VAL A 54 7.76 10.10 -4.27
CA VAL A 54 8.66 8.96 -4.05
C VAL A 54 7.91 7.75 -3.48
N ASP A 55 6.95 7.99 -2.58
CA ASP A 55 6.18 6.91 -1.96
C ASP A 55 5.06 6.39 -2.87
N ILE A 56 4.50 7.23 -3.76
CA ILE A 56 3.58 6.80 -4.82
C ILE A 56 4.27 5.78 -5.73
N GLU A 57 5.50 6.05 -6.15
CA GLU A 57 6.30 5.10 -6.94
C GLU A 57 6.62 3.83 -6.16
N LEU A 58 6.97 3.93 -4.87
CA LEU A 58 7.21 2.76 -4.03
C LEU A 58 5.95 1.89 -3.89
N ALA A 59 4.79 2.50 -3.66
CA ALA A 59 3.52 1.80 -3.54
C ALA A 59 3.16 1.07 -4.85
N ASP A 60 3.35 1.73 -6.00
CA ASP A 60 3.17 1.08 -7.30
C ASP A 60 4.16 -0.07 -7.48
N ALA A 61 5.45 0.13 -7.18
CA ALA A 61 6.49 -0.90 -7.33
C ALA A 61 6.21 -2.16 -6.49
N VAL A 62 5.73 -1.98 -5.26
CA VAL A 62 5.25 -3.09 -4.42
C VAL A 62 4.08 -3.82 -5.08
N GLN A 63 3.11 -3.11 -5.65
CA GLN A 63 2.00 -3.73 -6.36
C GLN A 63 2.45 -4.45 -7.65
N ARG A 64 3.39 -3.88 -8.42
CA ARG A 64 3.99 -4.55 -9.58
C ARG A 64 4.61 -5.88 -9.18
N LEU A 65 5.44 -5.88 -8.13
CA LEU A 65 6.11 -7.09 -7.64
C LEU A 65 5.14 -8.17 -7.18
N ARG A 66 3.99 -7.79 -6.62
CA ARG A 66 2.97 -8.75 -6.18
C ARG A 66 2.25 -9.42 -7.34
N PHE A 67 1.85 -8.65 -8.36
CA PHE A 67 1.00 -9.14 -9.46
C PHE A 67 1.74 -9.50 -10.75
N GLU A 68 2.76 -8.73 -11.15
CA GLU A 68 3.47 -8.90 -12.43
C GLU A 68 4.62 -9.89 -12.34
N TYR A 69 5.10 -10.17 -11.13
CA TYR A 69 6.27 -11.01 -10.88
C TYR A 69 5.98 -12.14 -9.87
N PRO A 70 5.16 -13.15 -10.25
CA PRO A 70 4.83 -14.27 -9.37
C PRO A 70 6.06 -15.10 -8.98
N GLN A 71 7.11 -15.11 -9.80
CA GLN A 71 8.37 -15.78 -9.50
C GLN A 71 9.23 -15.07 -8.45
N VAL A 72 9.00 -13.78 -8.17
CA VAL A 72 9.77 -13.03 -7.19
C VAL A 72 9.33 -13.41 -5.78
N ARG A 73 10.29 -13.85 -4.98
CA ARG A 73 10.13 -14.34 -3.60
C ARG A 73 10.80 -13.45 -2.58
N THR A 74 11.89 -12.79 -2.98
CA THR A 74 12.57 -11.78 -2.14
C THR A 74 12.74 -10.48 -2.91
N VAL A 75 12.46 -9.37 -2.22
CA VAL A 75 12.70 -8.02 -2.69
C VAL A 75 13.82 -7.40 -1.85
N VAL A 76 14.90 -6.97 -2.51
CA VAL A 76 16.00 -6.25 -1.88
C VAL A 76 15.78 -4.75 -2.05
N LEU A 77 15.65 -4.02 -0.94
CA LEU A 77 15.68 -2.55 -0.94
C LEU A 77 17.11 -2.07 -0.71
N THR A 78 17.63 -1.23 -1.59
CA THR A 78 18.98 -0.66 -1.49
C THR A 78 19.02 0.77 -2.03
N SER A 79 20.15 1.46 -1.93
CA SER A 79 20.34 2.81 -2.48
C SER A 79 21.38 2.82 -3.61
N ALA A 80 21.14 3.63 -4.64
CA ALA A 80 22.13 3.94 -5.68
C ALA A 80 23.15 5.00 -5.22
N ARG A 81 22.85 5.73 -4.13
CA ARG A 81 23.67 6.84 -3.66
C ARG A 81 24.79 6.35 -2.76
N GLU A 82 25.99 6.88 -2.95
CA GLU A 82 27.11 6.61 -2.05
C GLU A 82 26.88 7.23 -0.66
N ARG A 83 27.15 6.47 0.40
CA ARG A 83 27.15 6.91 1.82
C ARG A 83 25.79 7.28 2.40
N VAL A 84 24.72 7.31 1.60
CA VAL A 84 23.36 7.57 2.05
C VAL A 84 22.43 6.50 1.50
N PHE A 85 21.74 5.82 2.42
CA PHE A 85 20.63 4.96 2.06
C PHE A 85 19.39 5.83 1.79
N CYS A 86 18.89 6.49 2.84
CA CYS A 86 17.75 7.39 2.78
C CYS A 86 17.77 8.35 3.98
N ALA A 87 17.62 9.64 3.72
CA ALA A 87 17.61 10.69 4.75
C ALA A 87 16.23 10.94 5.38
N GLY A 88 15.21 10.17 5.00
CA GLY A 88 13.86 10.30 5.54
C GLY A 88 12.98 11.32 4.82
N ALA A 89 11.81 11.61 5.41
CA ALA A 89 10.88 12.58 4.85
C ALA A 89 11.55 13.97 4.75
N ASN A 90 11.39 14.63 3.60
CA ASN A 90 12.07 15.89 3.33
C ASN A 90 11.58 17.00 4.29
N ILE A 91 12.50 17.57 5.07
CA ILE A 91 12.20 18.54 6.12
C ILE A 91 11.59 19.83 5.55
N ARG A 92 12.04 20.28 4.38
CA ARG A 92 11.51 21.50 3.74
C ARG A 92 10.09 21.28 3.26
N MET A 93 9.82 20.14 2.63
CA MET A 93 8.46 19.71 2.28
C MET A 93 7.56 19.68 3.53
N LEU A 94 8.01 19.03 4.60
CA LEU A 94 7.25 18.95 5.84
C LEU A 94 6.98 20.34 6.44
N ALA A 95 7.95 21.25 6.40
CA ALA A 95 7.78 22.61 6.91
C ALA A 95 6.77 23.42 6.09
N SER A 96 6.78 23.31 4.75
CA SER A 96 5.91 24.08 3.86
C SER A 96 4.53 23.47 3.60
N SER A 97 4.30 22.21 3.99
CA SER A 97 3.02 21.52 3.80
C SER A 97 1.94 21.89 4.82
N SER A 98 0.67 21.83 4.37
CA SER A 98 -0.50 21.99 5.24
C SER A 98 -0.60 20.87 6.28
N HIS A 99 -1.34 21.09 7.37
CA HIS A 99 -1.56 20.03 8.37
C HIS A 99 -2.23 18.80 7.75
N ALA A 100 -3.28 19.01 6.93
CA ALA A 100 -3.99 17.94 6.24
C ALA A 100 -3.07 17.15 5.30
N HIS A 101 -2.21 17.83 4.54
CA HIS A 101 -1.23 17.17 3.69
C HIS A 101 -0.27 16.29 4.50
N LYS A 102 0.28 16.79 5.62
CA LYS A 102 1.19 16.01 6.48
C LYS A 102 0.51 14.75 7.04
N VAL A 103 -0.73 14.87 7.52
CA VAL A 103 -1.49 13.72 8.04
C VAL A 103 -1.75 12.68 6.95
N ASN A 104 -2.14 13.11 5.75
CA ASN A 104 -2.39 12.21 4.63
C ASN A 104 -1.11 11.58 4.10
N PHE A 105 -0.02 12.35 4.01
CA PHE A 105 1.32 11.85 3.70
C PHE A 105 1.74 10.76 4.69
N CYS A 106 1.66 11.01 6.00
CA CYS A 106 2.00 10.02 7.02
C CYS A 106 1.14 8.77 6.88
N LYS A 107 -0.18 8.89 6.67
CA LYS A 107 -1.02 7.69 6.59
C LYS A 107 -0.76 6.88 5.31
N PHE A 108 -0.62 7.53 4.15
CA PHE A 108 -0.28 6.84 2.89
C PHE A 108 1.04 6.08 3.00
N THR A 109 2.08 6.76 3.50
CA THR A 109 3.41 6.15 3.69
C THR A 109 3.40 5.03 4.73
N ASN A 110 2.59 5.13 5.79
CA ASN A 110 2.35 4.02 6.72
C ASN A 110 1.69 2.83 6.02
N GLU A 111 0.64 3.05 5.21
CA GLU A 111 -0.07 2.00 4.47
C GLU A 111 0.87 1.28 3.48
N THR A 112 1.76 2.00 2.79
CA THR A 112 2.80 1.41 1.92
C THR A 112 3.73 0.48 2.71
N ARG A 113 4.18 0.90 3.90
CA ARG A 113 5.07 0.10 4.77
C ARG A 113 4.33 -1.09 5.39
N ASN A 114 3.07 -0.93 5.73
CA ASN A 114 2.22 -2.04 6.19
C ASN A 114 2.00 -3.07 5.07
N ALA A 115 1.89 -2.63 3.81
CA ALA A 115 1.77 -3.53 2.66
C ALA A 115 3.03 -4.39 2.43
N ILE A 116 4.21 -3.89 2.77
CA ILE A 116 5.47 -4.65 2.77
C ILE A 116 5.44 -5.77 3.81
N GLU A 117 4.94 -5.49 5.01
CA GLU A 117 4.83 -6.49 6.09
C GLU A 117 3.71 -7.51 5.82
N ASP A 118 2.59 -7.06 5.27
CA ASP A 118 1.51 -7.93 4.77
C ASP A 118 2.02 -8.86 3.66
N ALA A 119 2.89 -8.37 2.78
CA ALA A 119 3.49 -9.20 1.73
C ALA A 119 4.33 -10.34 2.31
N GLY A 120 5.23 -10.04 3.27
CA GLY A 120 6.06 -11.05 3.92
C GLY A 120 5.25 -12.10 4.68
N SER A 121 4.19 -11.66 5.37
CA SER A 121 3.38 -12.54 6.21
C SER A 121 2.31 -13.33 5.48
N GLN A 122 1.81 -12.86 4.33
CA GLN A 122 0.62 -13.44 3.68
C GLN A 122 0.78 -13.72 2.18
N SER A 123 1.71 -13.06 1.49
CA SER A 123 1.92 -13.22 0.03
C SER A 123 3.05 -14.20 -0.29
N GLY A 124 3.90 -14.52 0.69
CA GLY A 124 5.14 -15.26 0.47
C GLY A 124 6.19 -14.42 -0.27
N GLN A 125 6.11 -13.09 -0.19
CA GLN A 125 7.10 -12.18 -0.77
C GLN A 125 7.83 -11.44 0.35
N HIS A 126 9.09 -11.82 0.59
CA HIS A 126 9.91 -11.33 1.69
C HIS A 126 10.69 -10.08 1.30
N TYR A 127 10.97 -9.21 2.26
CA TYR A 127 11.71 -7.96 2.02
C TYR A 127 12.99 -7.89 2.86
N LEU A 128 14.11 -7.67 2.18
CA LEU A 128 15.44 -7.46 2.74
C LEU A 128 15.85 -6.00 2.53
N CYS A 129 16.13 -5.26 3.59
CA CYS A 129 16.77 -3.95 3.47
C CYS A 129 18.29 -4.09 3.53
N ALA A 130 18.97 -3.72 2.44
CA ALA A 130 20.42 -3.66 2.35
C ALA A 130 20.88 -2.20 2.55
N ILE A 131 21.19 -1.84 3.81
CA ILE A 131 21.64 -0.50 4.17
C ILE A 131 23.14 -0.35 3.84
N ASN A 132 23.41 0.36 2.74
CA ASN A 132 24.75 0.66 2.21
C ASN A 132 25.21 2.12 2.46
N GLY A 133 24.55 2.81 3.40
CA GLY A 133 24.81 4.19 3.76
C GLY A 133 23.90 4.65 4.90
N THR A 134 23.99 5.92 5.32
CA THR A 134 23.18 6.44 6.42
C THR A 134 21.67 6.28 6.14
N ALA A 135 20.95 5.68 7.09
CA ALA A 135 19.49 5.56 7.08
C ALA A 135 18.93 6.35 8.28
N ALA A 136 18.34 7.50 8.01
CA ALA A 136 17.88 8.44 9.04
C ALA A 136 16.38 8.68 8.97
N GLY A 137 15.74 8.76 10.14
CA GLY A 137 14.31 9.03 10.30
C GLY A 137 13.48 8.08 9.44
N GLY A 138 12.64 8.65 8.57
CA GLY A 138 11.83 7.91 7.59
C GLY A 138 12.59 6.88 6.73
N GLY A 139 13.90 7.07 6.51
CA GLY A 139 14.74 6.09 5.82
C GLY A 139 14.97 4.82 6.64
N TYR A 140 15.14 4.97 7.96
CA TYR A 140 15.17 3.83 8.86
C TYR A 140 13.75 3.28 9.11
N GLU A 141 12.70 4.11 9.10
CA GLU A 141 11.31 3.62 9.16
C GLU A 141 10.94 2.73 7.97
N LEU A 142 11.46 3.02 6.77
CA LEU A 142 11.35 2.13 5.62
C LEU A 142 12.09 0.81 5.86
N ALA A 143 13.34 0.86 6.36
CA ALA A 143 14.11 -0.34 6.69
C ALA A 143 13.39 -1.19 7.75
N LEU A 144 12.76 -0.56 8.75
CA LEU A 144 12.00 -1.21 9.80
C LEU A 144 10.79 -1.98 9.26
N ALA A 145 10.22 -1.60 8.11
CA ALA A 145 9.13 -2.32 7.48
C ALA A 145 9.58 -3.64 6.83
N CYS A 146 10.86 -3.75 6.43
CA CYS A 146 11.42 -5.00 5.92
C CYS A 146 11.49 -6.10 6.97
N GLU A 147 11.58 -7.35 6.52
CA GLU A 147 11.71 -8.52 7.38
C GLU A 147 13.12 -8.61 8.00
N HIS A 148 14.14 -8.32 7.19
CA HIS A 148 15.54 -8.37 7.61
C HIS A 148 16.28 -7.09 7.22
N ILE A 149 17.13 -6.59 8.12
CA ILE A 149 17.96 -5.40 7.90
C ILE A 149 19.43 -5.80 7.97
N LEU A 150 20.10 -5.76 6.81
CA LEU A 150 21.53 -6.02 6.67
C LEU A 150 22.25 -4.70 6.41
N MET A 151 23.16 -4.33 7.30
CA MET A 151 23.88 -3.05 7.25
C MET A 151 25.36 -3.26 6.95
N VAL A 152 25.94 -2.41 6.10
CA VAL A 152 27.37 -2.42 5.83
C VAL A 152 28.14 -1.96 7.09
N ASP A 153 29.16 -2.72 7.48
CA ASP A 153 30.02 -2.43 8.63
C ASP A 153 31.22 -1.57 8.18
N ASP A 154 30.92 -0.31 7.88
CA ASP A 154 31.91 0.73 7.60
C ASP A 154 31.93 1.81 8.69
N ALA A 155 32.88 2.75 8.57
CA ALA A 155 33.04 3.80 9.58
C ALA A 155 31.96 4.88 9.55
N SER A 156 31.16 4.98 8.47
CA SER A 156 30.21 6.07 8.19
C SER A 156 28.75 5.70 8.33
N THR A 157 28.38 4.45 8.05
CA THR A 157 27.00 3.98 7.96
C THR A 157 26.37 3.89 9.36
N ALA A 158 25.20 4.50 9.51
CA ALA A 158 24.45 4.58 10.76
C ALA A 158 22.95 4.45 10.48
N VAL A 159 22.22 3.94 11.47
CA VAL A 159 20.76 4.09 11.57
C VAL A 159 20.43 5.14 12.63
N SER A 160 19.42 5.97 12.40
CA SER A 160 18.97 6.99 13.38
C SER A 160 17.48 7.30 13.26
N LEU A 161 16.89 7.78 14.36
CA LEU A 161 15.55 8.38 14.41
C LEU A 161 15.65 9.78 15.06
N PRO A 162 16.14 10.79 14.31
CA PRO A 162 16.44 12.11 14.86
C PRO A 162 15.22 13.07 14.87
N GLU A 163 14.01 12.56 14.61
CA GLU A 163 12.79 13.37 14.46
C GLU A 163 12.50 14.24 15.69
N LEU A 164 12.71 13.72 16.91
CA LEU A 164 12.45 14.47 18.12
C LEU A 164 13.47 15.62 18.30
N PRO A 165 14.79 15.39 18.33
CA PRO A 165 15.77 16.47 18.53
C PRO A 165 15.85 17.46 17.36
N LEU A 166 15.69 17.02 16.10
CA LEU A 166 15.82 17.91 14.94
C LEU A 166 14.53 18.60 14.50
N LEU A 167 13.38 17.94 14.67
CA LEU A 167 12.12 18.37 14.08
C LEU A 167 11.00 18.61 15.11
N ALA A 168 11.22 18.23 16.37
CA ALA A 168 10.20 18.24 17.43
C ALA A 168 8.93 17.47 17.03
N VAL A 169 9.07 16.39 16.27
CA VAL A 169 8.01 15.44 15.92
C VAL A 169 8.46 14.02 16.23
N LEU A 170 7.56 13.05 16.04
CA LEU A 170 7.86 11.64 16.26
C LEU A 170 8.23 10.95 14.94
N PRO A 171 8.95 9.80 15.00
CA PRO A 171 8.99 8.81 13.93
C PRO A 171 7.59 8.26 13.65
N GLY A 172 6.84 9.02 12.85
CA GLY A 172 5.39 8.88 12.65
C GLY A 172 5.00 7.91 11.53
N THR A 173 5.97 7.38 10.79
CA THR A 173 5.75 6.35 9.76
C THR A 173 5.86 4.94 10.35
N GLY A 174 5.35 4.79 11.58
CA GLY A 174 5.38 3.57 12.37
C GLY A 174 6.74 3.24 12.99
N GLY A 175 7.70 4.16 12.96
CA GLY A 175 9.06 3.95 13.47
C GLY A 175 9.09 3.52 14.92
N LEU A 176 8.41 4.24 15.82
CA LEU A 176 8.36 3.89 17.24
C LEU A 176 7.66 2.54 17.48
N THR A 177 6.54 2.30 16.79
CA THR A 177 5.77 1.05 16.90
C THR A 177 6.62 -0.13 16.45
N ARG A 178 7.31 -0.04 15.30
CA ARG A 178 8.20 -1.11 14.82
C ARG A 178 9.43 -1.26 15.72
N LEU A 179 9.98 -0.19 16.25
CA LEU A 179 11.13 -0.24 17.18
C LEU A 179 10.80 -1.05 18.44
N VAL A 180 9.62 -0.85 19.02
CA VAL A 180 9.20 -1.54 20.25
C VAL A 180 8.53 -2.88 19.96
N ASP A 181 7.57 -2.94 19.04
CA ASP A 181 6.71 -4.10 18.85
C ASP A 181 7.30 -5.12 17.87
N LYS A 182 8.06 -4.68 16.85
CA LYS A 182 8.69 -5.59 15.89
C LYS A 182 10.12 -5.93 16.30
N ARG A 183 10.97 -4.92 16.49
CA ARG A 183 12.40 -5.09 16.80
C ARG A 183 12.66 -5.48 18.26
N LYS A 184 11.67 -5.27 19.14
CA LYS A 184 11.77 -5.54 20.59
C LYS A 184 13.00 -4.88 21.21
N VAL A 185 13.28 -3.63 20.80
CA VAL A 185 14.33 -2.81 21.41
C VAL A 185 13.91 -2.46 22.83
N ARG A 186 14.85 -2.55 23.78
CA ARG A 186 14.57 -2.18 25.17
C ARG A 186 14.21 -0.70 25.23
N ARG A 187 13.16 -0.34 25.98
CA ARG A 187 12.55 1.00 25.92
C ARG A 187 13.51 2.16 26.23
N ASP A 188 14.47 1.96 27.13
CA ASP A 188 15.52 2.94 27.46
C ASP A 188 16.58 3.08 26.35
N HIS A 189 16.91 2.00 25.64
CA HIS A 189 17.73 2.10 24.42
C HIS A 189 16.96 2.81 23.30
N ALA A 190 15.66 2.55 23.19
CA ALA A 190 14.78 3.22 22.22
C ALA A 190 14.67 4.73 22.52
N ASP A 191 14.52 5.11 23.79
CA ASP A 191 14.55 6.51 24.24
C ASP A 191 15.85 7.20 23.80
N PHE A 192 17.00 6.66 24.23
CA PHE A 192 18.31 7.19 23.81
C PHE A 192 18.45 7.28 22.29
N PHE A 193 17.99 6.27 21.56
CA PHE A 193 18.05 6.21 20.12
C PHE A 193 17.20 7.30 19.43
N CYS A 194 16.04 7.63 19.99
CA CYS A 194 15.12 8.62 19.45
C CYS A 194 15.42 10.06 19.94
N THR A 195 16.30 10.23 20.92
CA THR A 195 16.70 11.54 21.48
C THR A 195 18.14 11.91 21.11
N THR A 196 18.76 11.23 20.15
CA THR A 196 20.11 11.52 19.65
C THR A 196 20.12 11.61 18.12
N GLU A 197 20.95 12.49 17.56
CA GLU A 197 20.94 12.80 16.12
C GLU A 197 21.94 11.92 15.34
N GLU A 198 23.05 11.57 15.97
CA GLU A 198 24.21 10.92 15.33
C GLU A 198 23.97 9.45 14.96
N GLY A 199 22.95 8.83 15.56
CA GLY A 199 22.58 7.44 15.32
C GLY A 199 23.50 6.40 15.93
N ILE A 200 23.27 5.14 15.53
CA ILE A 200 23.96 3.96 16.03
C ILE A 200 24.58 3.20 14.85
N ARG A 201 25.83 2.75 15.03
CA ARG A 201 26.63 2.08 13.99
C ARG A 201 27.07 0.68 14.41
N GLY A 202 27.48 -0.11 13.42
CA GLY A 202 28.19 -1.38 13.58
C GLY A 202 27.61 -2.29 14.65
N LYS A 203 28.48 -2.93 15.43
CA LYS A 203 28.11 -3.91 16.46
C LYS A 203 27.11 -3.40 17.49
N ARG A 204 27.10 -2.09 17.78
CA ARG A 204 26.12 -1.51 18.72
C ARG A 204 24.71 -1.61 18.15
N ALA A 205 24.52 -1.29 16.86
CA ALA A 205 23.22 -1.38 16.19
C ALA A 205 22.66 -2.80 16.24
N LEU A 206 23.52 -3.79 15.96
CA LEU A 206 23.17 -5.20 16.06
C LEU A 206 22.81 -5.61 17.50
N SER A 207 23.66 -5.28 18.47
CA SER A 207 23.43 -5.63 19.88
C SER A 207 22.14 -5.04 20.47
N TRP A 208 21.73 -3.88 19.96
CA TRP A 208 20.50 -3.19 20.38
C TRP A 208 19.28 -3.62 19.57
N ARG A 209 19.42 -4.59 18.64
CA ARG A 209 18.36 -5.10 17.76
C ARG A 209 17.84 -4.10 16.73
N LEU A 210 18.60 -3.04 16.46
CA LEU A 210 18.26 -2.05 15.44
C LEU A 210 18.43 -2.61 14.02
N ILE A 211 19.31 -3.59 13.85
CA ILE A 211 19.54 -4.32 12.60
C ILE A 211 19.69 -5.81 12.91
N ASP A 212 19.67 -6.65 11.88
CA ASP A 212 19.77 -8.11 12.02
C ASP A 212 21.16 -8.64 11.66
N GLU A 213 21.84 -7.97 10.74
CA GLU A 213 23.11 -8.48 10.20
C GLU A 213 24.07 -7.34 9.83
N LEU A 214 25.36 -7.62 10.02
CA LEU A 214 26.46 -6.75 9.62
C LEU A 214 27.35 -7.49 8.64
N ALA A 215 27.76 -6.83 7.57
CA ALA A 215 28.77 -7.36 6.66
C ALA A 215 29.84 -6.29 6.35
N PRO A 216 31.13 -6.65 6.36
CA PRO A 216 32.17 -5.71 5.97
C PRO A 216 32.00 -5.33 4.49
N PRO A 217 32.46 -4.14 4.05
CA PRO A 217 32.25 -3.66 2.67
C PRO A 217 32.63 -4.67 1.59
N SER A 218 33.75 -5.38 1.78
CA SER A 218 34.25 -6.38 0.82
C SER A 218 33.36 -7.63 0.67
N LYS A 219 32.43 -7.86 1.60
CA LYS A 219 31.51 -9.01 1.59
C LYS A 219 30.04 -8.62 1.55
N PHE A 220 29.73 -7.33 1.58
CA PHE A 220 28.36 -6.83 1.71
C PHE A 220 27.43 -7.37 0.62
N ASN A 221 27.80 -7.22 -0.66
CA ASN A 221 26.99 -7.72 -1.78
C ASN A 221 26.78 -9.24 -1.72
N ALA A 222 27.82 -10.01 -1.36
CA ALA A 222 27.71 -11.45 -1.23
C ALA A 222 26.78 -11.85 -0.07
N ALA A 223 26.81 -11.12 1.04
CA ALA A 223 25.92 -11.34 2.18
C ALA A 223 24.46 -11.01 1.84
N VAL A 224 24.22 -9.89 1.12
CA VAL A 224 22.88 -9.53 0.62
C VAL A 224 22.32 -10.62 -0.29
N GLN A 225 23.10 -11.12 -1.25
CA GLN A 225 22.67 -12.19 -2.15
C GLN A 225 22.37 -13.50 -1.39
N ALA A 226 23.25 -13.90 -0.46
CA ALA A 226 23.04 -15.09 0.34
C ALA A 226 21.79 -14.99 1.22
N ARG A 227 21.56 -13.83 1.85
CA ARG A 227 20.37 -13.58 2.67
C ARG A 227 19.11 -13.55 1.81
N ALA A 228 19.16 -12.91 0.65
CA ALA A 228 18.03 -12.83 -0.25
C ALA A 228 17.59 -14.21 -0.77
N ALA A 229 18.57 -15.06 -1.11
CA ALA A 229 18.31 -16.46 -1.48
C ALA A 229 17.70 -17.26 -0.33
N ALA A 230 18.23 -17.13 0.89
CA ALA A 230 17.69 -17.83 2.06
C ALA A 230 16.26 -17.40 2.44
N LEU A 231 15.89 -16.14 2.18
CA LEU A 231 14.50 -15.68 2.31
C LEU A 231 13.64 -16.24 1.17
N ALA A 232 14.17 -16.32 -0.05
CA ALA A 232 13.43 -16.85 -1.20
C ALA A 232 13.09 -18.33 -1.02
N ASP A 233 13.92 -19.11 -0.32
CA ASP A 233 13.68 -20.52 -0.01
C ASP A 233 12.49 -20.74 0.95
N GLN A 234 12.01 -19.70 1.63
CA GLN A 234 10.86 -19.78 2.55
C GLN A 234 9.52 -19.54 1.86
N SER A 235 9.55 -19.07 0.60
CA SER A 235 8.36 -18.70 -0.15
C SER A 235 7.74 -19.87 -0.89
N ASP A 236 6.41 -19.88 -0.94
CA ASP A 236 5.60 -20.79 -1.75
C ASP A 236 5.21 -20.21 -3.12
N ARG A 237 5.64 -18.97 -3.43
CA ARG A 237 5.31 -18.33 -4.71
C ARG A 237 5.87 -19.12 -5.90
N PRO A 238 5.09 -19.26 -6.99
CA PRO A 238 5.44 -20.18 -8.07
C PRO A 238 6.59 -19.65 -8.93
N ALA A 239 7.60 -20.50 -9.18
CA ALA A 239 8.79 -20.11 -9.95
C ALA A 239 8.54 -19.89 -11.46
N THR A 240 7.47 -20.49 -12.01
CA THR A 240 7.22 -20.55 -13.47
C THR A 240 5.85 -20.00 -13.87
N ALA A 241 5.14 -19.31 -12.99
CA ALA A 241 3.86 -18.70 -13.35
C ALA A 241 4.09 -17.43 -14.19
N THR A 242 3.13 -17.11 -15.05
CA THR A 242 3.08 -15.84 -15.76
C THR A 242 2.41 -14.79 -14.89
N GLY A 243 3.02 -13.62 -14.76
CA GLY A 243 2.43 -12.50 -14.03
C GLY A 243 1.25 -11.86 -14.75
N VAL A 244 0.48 -11.08 -13.99
CA VAL A 244 -0.66 -10.30 -14.49
C VAL A 244 -0.23 -8.85 -14.61
N SER A 245 -0.13 -8.35 -15.85
CA SER A 245 0.14 -6.94 -16.14
C SER A 245 -0.94 -6.05 -15.54
N LEU A 246 -0.55 -4.96 -14.87
CA LEU A 246 -1.45 -3.96 -14.32
C LEU A 246 -1.46 -2.70 -15.22
N PRO A 247 -2.25 -2.65 -16.30
CA PRO A 247 -2.28 -1.49 -17.19
C PRO A 247 -2.74 -0.23 -16.44
N ARG A 248 -2.34 0.95 -16.90
CA ARG A 248 -2.83 2.22 -16.34
C ARG A 248 -4.37 2.21 -16.22
N LEU A 249 -4.88 2.67 -15.08
CA LEU A 249 -6.32 2.80 -14.87
C LEU A 249 -6.88 3.93 -15.72
N GLU A 250 -7.85 3.59 -16.56
CA GLU A 250 -8.65 4.55 -17.31
C GLU A 250 -9.76 5.11 -16.41
N ARG A 251 -9.87 6.44 -16.39
CA ARG A 251 -10.90 7.14 -15.61
C ARG A 251 -11.28 8.45 -16.27
N SER A 252 -12.54 8.83 -16.20
CA SER A 252 -12.97 10.21 -16.48
C SER A 252 -13.20 10.97 -15.17
N LEU A 253 -12.89 12.26 -15.18
CA LEU A 253 -13.05 13.15 -14.04
C LEU A 253 -13.57 14.50 -14.53
N ASP A 254 -14.68 14.95 -13.98
CA ASP A 254 -15.21 16.29 -14.12
C ASP A 254 -15.52 16.90 -12.73
N GLU A 255 -16.12 18.08 -12.69
CA GLU A 255 -16.39 18.80 -11.43
C GLU A 255 -17.35 18.07 -10.48
N GLN A 256 -18.21 17.20 -11.02
CA GLN A 256 -19.29 16.53 -10.31
C GLN A 256 -19.11 15.03 -10.23
N ARG A 257 -18.31 14.42 -11.11
CA ARG A 257 -18.22 12.97 -11.21
C ARG A 257 -16.82 12.48 -11.52
N MET A 258 -16.53 11.30 -10.99
CA MET A 258 -15.38 10.50 -11.35
C MET A 258 -15.85 9.10 -11.71
N ARG A 259 -15.45 8.59 -12.87
CA ARG A 259 -15.94 7.31 -13.39
C ARG A 259 -14.81 6.42 -13.88
N TYR A 260 -14.97 5.14 -13.56
CA TYR A 260 -14.18 4.02 -14.04
C TYR A 260 -15.12 3.00 -14.71
N SER A 261 -14.65 1.78 -14.98
CA SER A 261 -15.50 0.73 -15.55
C SER A 261 -16.47 0.13 -14.53
N HIS A 262 -16.05 -0.03 -13.28
CA HIS A 262 -16.84 -0.65 -12.21
C HIS A 262 -17.07 0.26 -10.99
N VAL A 263 -16.50 1.46 -10.96
CA VAL A 263 -16.74 2.47 -9.91
C VAL A 263 -17.21 3.79 -10.50
N GLU A 264 -18.27 4.36 -9.94
CA GLU A 264 -18.68 5.74 -10.16
C GLU A 264 -18.74 6.50 -8.82
N ALA A 265 -18.23 7.72 -8.79
CA ALA A 265 -18.35 8.63 -7.68
C ALA A 265 -19.05 9.92 -8.11
N GLU A 266 -20.13 10.30 -7.42
CA GLU A 266 -20.82 11.56 -7.61
C GLU A 266 -20.52 12.51 -6.45
N PHE A 267 -19.94 13.68 -6.75
CA PHE A 267 -19.55 14.70 -5.79
C PHE A 267 -20.73 15.62 -5.50
N ARG A 268 -21.33 15.47 -4.32
CA ARG A 268 -22.43 16.29 -3.81
C ARG A 268 -21.88 17.33 -2.85
N ARG A 269 -21.23 18.35 -3.43
CA ARG A 269 -20.50 19.40 -2.69
C ARG A 269 -21.41 20.18 -1.73
N GLU A 270 -22.66 20.39 -2.10
CA GLU A 270 -23.67 21.03 -1.26
C GLU A 270 -24.04 20.22 -0.01
N LEU A 271 -23.80 18.90 -0.03
CA LEU A 271 -23.97 17.99 1.10
C LEU A 271 -22.64 17.69 1.82
N GLY A 272 -21.50 18.14 1.28
CA GLY A 272 -20.18 17.70 1.74
C GLY A 272 -19.98 16.18 1.62
N ALA A 273 -20.57 15.56 0.59
CA ALA A 273 -20.63 14.10 0.46
C ALA A 273 -20.24 13.60 -0.94
N VAL A 274 -19.79 12.34 -1.00
CA VAL A 274 -19.53 11.59 -2.23
C VAL A 274 -20.40 10.34 -2.24
N PHE A 275 -21.17 10.13 -3.29
CA PHE A 275 -21.91 8.89 -3.51
C PHE A 275 -21.10 7.97 -4.40
N ILE A 276 -20.60 6.88 -3.84
CA ILE A 276 -19.74 5.90 -4.52
C ILE A 276 -20.61 4.69 -4.87
N THR A 277 -20.82 4.45 -6.16
CA THR A 277 -21.53 3.26 -6.65
C THR A 277 -20.53 2.24 -7.17
N LEU A 278 -20.56 1.04 -6.59
CA LEU A 278 -19.81 -0.11 -7.05
C LEU A 278 -20.71 -0.98 -7.95
N HIS A 279 -20.26 -1.20 -9.18
CA HIS A 279 -20.99 -2.02 -10.15
C HIS A 279 -20.54 -3.49 -10.04
N GLY A 280 -21.50 -4.37 -9.75
CA GLY A 280 -21.32 -5.81 -9.80
C GLY A 280 -21.01 -6.30 -11.22
N PRO A 281 -20.56 -7.55 -11.37
CA PRO A 281 -20.08 -8.06 -12.65
C PRO A 281 -21.24 -8.36 -13.63
N ASP A 282 -21.00 -8.07 -14.92
CA ASP A 282 -21.96 -8.32 -16.01
C ASP A 282 -22.11 -9.80 -16.37
N HIS A 283 -21.15 -10.63 -16.00
CA HIS A 283 -21.14 -12.07 -16.22
C HIS A 283 -20.58 -12.82 -15.01
N ALA A 284 -20.91 -14.11 -14.91
CA ALA A 284 -20.29 -15.00 -13.93
C ALA A 284 -18.77 -15.14 -14.19
N PRO A 285 -17.96 -15.51 -13.17
CA PRO A 285 -16.53 -15.74 -13.38
C PRO A 285 -16.28 -16.91 -14.32
N LEU A 286 -15.16 -16.88 -15.04
CA LEU A 286 -14.62 -18.08 -15.65
C LEU A 286 -14.25 -19.09 -14.55
N THR A 287 -14.74 -20.32 -14.66
CA THR A 287 -14.65 -21.33 -13.59
C THR A 287 -13.28 -22.01 -13.45
N THR A 288 -12.24 -21.48 -14.11
CA THR A 288 -10.89 -22.07 -14.08
C THR A 288 -9.83 -21.01 -13.77
N ILE A 289 -8.73 -21.43 -13.14
CA ILE A 289 -7.55 -20.58 -12.88
C ILE A 289 -7.03 -19.95 -14.18
N ALA A 290 -6.94 -20.74 -15.26
CA ALA A 290 -6.49 -20.26 -16.56
C ALA A 290 -7.42 -19.15 -17.11
N GLY A 291 -8.72 -19.27 -16.86
CA GLY A 291 -9.70 -18.23 -17.17
C GLY A 291 -9.40 -16.93 -16.43
N MET A 292 -9.31 -16.97 -15.09
CA MET A 292 -8.94 -15.81 -14.25
C MET A 292 -7.63 -15.17 -14.74
N GLN A 293 -6.59 -15.97 -15.00
CA GLN A 293 -5.30 -15.46 -15.48
C GLN A 293 -5.40 -14.81 -16.86
N SER A 294 -6.25 -15.33 -17.75
CA SER A 294 -6.44 -14.77 -19.09
C SER A 294 -7.15 -13.42 -19.09
N GLU A 295 -8.05 -13.18 -18.12
CA GLU A 295 -8.70 -11.87 -17.91
C GLU A 295 -7.74 -10.87 -17.23
N GLY A 296 -6.79 -11.38 -16.44
CA GLY A 296 -5.72 -10.58 -15.85
C GLY A 296 -6.27 -9.42 -15.02
N ALA A 297 -5.80 -8.21 -15.28
CA ALA A 297 -6.26 -7.02 -14.56
C ALA A 297 -7.70 -6.59 -14.85
N ALA A 298 -8.33 -7.14 -15.91
CA ALA A 298 -9.74 -6.92 -16.21
C ALA A 298 -10.67 -7.89 -15.45
N TRP A 299 -10.10 -8.89 -14.76
CA TRP A 299 -10.91 -9.79 -13.94
C TRP A 299 -11.59 -9.00 -12.81
N TRP A 300 -12.92 -9.06 -12.75
CA TRP A 300 -13.76 -8.09 -12.02
C TRP A 300 -13.30 -7.78 -10.59
N PRO A 301 -12.98 -8.77 -9.71
CA PRO A 301 -12.53 -8.46 -8.36
C PRO A 301 -11.25 -7.62 -8.33
N LEU A 302 -10.30 -7.89 -9.23
CA LEU A 302 -9.05 -7.14 -9.32
C LEU A 302 -9.28 -5.75 -9.94
N ALA A 303 -10.07 -5.66 -11.00
CA ALA A 303 -10.42 -4.40 -11.65
C ALA A 303 -11.10 -3.44 -10.65
N LEU A 304 -12.15 -3.91 -9.98
CA LEU A 304 -12.92 -3.12 -9.03
C LEU A 304 -12.08 -2.66 -7.82
N ALA A 305 -11.23 -3.54 -7.26
CA ALA A 305 -10.34 -3.17 -6.16
C ALA A 305 -9.40 -2.03 -6.53
N ARG A 306 -8.79 -2.10 -7.73
CA ARG A 306 -7.86 -1.08 -8.24
C ARG A 306 -8.54 0.27 -8.44
N GLU A 307 -9.73 0.27 -9.03
CA GLU A 307 -10.51 1.47 -9.26
C GLU A 307 -10.96 2.12 -7.94
N LEU A 308 -11.42 1.31 -6.98
CA LEU A 308 -11.83 1.81 -5.67
C LEU A 308 -10.64 2.39 -4.88
N ASP A 309 -9.48 1.72 -4.90
CA ASP A 309 -8.27 2.21 -4.23
C ASP A 309 -7.82 3.58 -4.79
N ASP A 310 -7.79 3.71 -6.13
CA ASP A 310 -7.44 4.96 -6.81
C ASP A 310 -8.45 6.08 -6.51
N LEU A 311 -9.76 5.77 -6.47
CA LEU A 311 -10.79 6.73 -6.06
C LEU A 311 -10.59 7.18 -4.61
N LEU A 312 -10.36 6.25 -3.68
CA LEU A 312 -10.17 6.58 -2.26
C LEU A 312 -8.96 7.49 -2.07
N LEU A 313 -7.85 7.20 -2.76
CA LEU A 313 -6.66 8.05 -2.76
C LEU A 313 -6.94 9.43 -3.36
N HIS A 314 -7.67 9.50 -4.47
CA HIS A 314 -8.10 10.76 -5.06
C HIS A 314 -8.93 11.60 -4.07
N LEU A 315 -9.98 11.03 -3.50
CA LEU A 315 -10.87 11.73 -2.56
C LEU A 315 -10.12 12.23 -1.32
N ARG A 316 -9.15 11.43 -0.86
CA ARG A 316 -8.37 11.72 0.32
C ARG A 316 -7.48 12.96 0.17
N PHE A 317 -6.84 13.12 -0.99
CA PHE A 317 -5.86 14.19 -1.23
C PHE A 317 -6.45 15.38 -1.99
N ASN A 318 -7.37 15.15 -2.92
CA ASN A 318 -7.88 16.18 -3.82
C ASN A 318 -9.26 16.71 -3.40
N GLU A 319 -10.01 15.98 -2.57
CA GLU A 319 -11.36 16.37 -2.11
C GLU A 319 -11.47 16.39 -0.56
N PRO A 320 -10.66 17.21 0.14
CA PRO A 320 -10.64 17.24 1.61
C PRO A 320 -11.95 17.77 2.24
N GLU A 321 -12.73 18.56 1.51
CA GLU A 321 -13.99 19.14 1.98
C GLU A 321 -15.19 18.19 1.89
N LEU A 322 -15.07 17.11 1.09
CA LEU A 322 -16.09 16.09 0.99
C LEU A 322 -15.92 15.07 2.12
N GLY A 323 -16.51 15.40 3.27
CA GLY A 323 -16.32 14.70 4.55
C GLY A 323 -17.07 13.37 4.70
N THR A 324 -18.07 13.09 3.86
CA THR A 324 -18.90 11.88 3.94
C THR A 324 -18.76 11.03 2.68
N LEU A 325 -18.48 9.74 2.83
CA LEU A 325 -18.53 8.75 1.76
C LEU A 325 -19.79 7.89 1.92
N VAL A 326 -20.59 7.82 0.87
CA VAL A 326 -21.83 7.05 0.83
C VAL A 326 -21.68 5.91 -0.18
N PHE A 327 -21.49 4.70 0.31
CA PHE A 327 -21.38 3.51 -0.52
C PHE A 327 -22.75 3.01 -0.97
N LYS A 328 -22.83 2.74 -2.27
CA LYS A 328 -23.94 2.10 -2.97
C LYS A 328 -23.37 0.97 -3.82
N SER A 329 -24.22 0.02 -4.19
CA SER A 329 -23.86 -0.96 -5.21
C SER A 329 -25.01 -1.14 -6.20
N SER A 330 -24.71 -1.73 -7.35
CA SER A 330 -25.70 -2.09 -8.35
C SER A 330 -25.28 -3.34 -9.10
N GLY A 331 -26.18 -4.30 -9.28
CA GLY A 331 -25.88 -5.53 -10.02
C GLY A 331 -26.62 -6.74 -9.48
N ASP A 332 -26.05 -7.90 -9.77
CA ASP A 332 -26.60 -9.21 -9.39
C ASP A 332 -25.80 -9.80 -8.22
N LEU A 333 -26.50 -10.11 -7.12
CA LEU A 333 -25.90 -10.65 -5.88
C LEU A 333 -25.24 -12.01 -6.11
N ASP A 334 -25.89 -12.90 -6.87
CA ASP A 334 -25.41 -14.27 -7.10
C ASP A 334 -24.11 -14.26 -7.91
N ARG A 335 -23.93 -13.29 -8.80
CA ARG A 335 -22.68 -13.16 -9.55
C ARG A 335 -21.54 -12.68 -8.67
N VAL A 336 -21.77 -11.73 -7.77
CA VAL A 336 -20.76 -11.30 -6.79
C VAL A 336 -20.33 -12.50 -5.94
N LEU A 337 -21.29 -13.28 -5.44
CA LEU A 337 -20.99 -14.51 -4.69
C LEU A 337 -20.21 -15.53 -5.51
N ALA A 338 -20.51 -15.70 -6.80
CA ALA A 338 -19.77 -16.64 -7.63
C ALA A 338 -18.27 -16.30 -7.74
N TYR A 339 -17.91 -15.01 -7.81
CA TYR A 339 -16.51 -14.59 -7.79
C TYR A 339 -15.85 -14.82 -6.43
N ASP A 340 -16.56 -14.52 -5.35
CA ASP A 340 -16.09 -14.75 -3.98
C ASP A 340 -15.89 -16.24 -3.67
N ASP A 341 -16.81 -17.10 -4.11
CA ASP A 341 -16.72 -18.55 -3.97
C ASP A 341 -15.53 -19.09 -4.77
N PHE A 342 -15.30 -18.55 -5.98
CA PHE A 342 -14.13 -18.89 -6.76
C PHE A 342 -12.83 -18.49 -6.05
N LEU A 343 -12.74 -17.25 -5.54
CA LEU A 343 -11.59 -16.79 -4.77
C LEU A 343 -11.34 -17.65 -3.53
N SER A 344 -12.39 -17.95 -2.78
CA SER A 344 -12.33 -18.78 -1.57
C SER A 344 -11.84 -20.19 -1.91
N ALA A 345 -12.36 -20.80 -2.97
CA ALA A 345 -11.95 -22.14 -3.41
C ALA A 345 -10.51 -22.19 -3.95
N GLN A 346 -9.98 -21.05 -4.41
CA GLN A 346 -8.63 -20.94 -4.98
C GLN A 346 -7.67 -20.13 -4.10
N ALA A 347 -7.96 -19.94 -2.80
CA ALA A 347 -7.21 -19.03 -1.93
C ALA A 347 -5.71 -19.34 -1.81
N GLU A 348 -5.30 -20.60 -2.03
CA GLU A 348 -3.89 -21.03 -2.05
C GLU A 348 -3.18 -20.71 -3.37
N HIS A 349 -3.92 -20.44 -4.45
CA HIS A 349 -3.33 -20.02 -5.72
C HIS A 349 -2.84 -18.57 -5.61
N TRP A 350 -1.57 -18.33 -5.98
CA TRP A 350 -0.89 -17.04 -5.78
C TRP A 350 -1.71 -15.83 -6.23
N LEU A 351 -2.35 -15.89 -7.41
CA LEU A 351 -3.11 -14.76 -7.95
C LEU A 351 -4.40 -14.51 -7.17
N ALA A 352 -5.14 -15.56 -6.80
CA ALA A 352 -6.36 -15.41 -6.01
C ALA A 352 -6.02 -14.88 -4.62
N ARG A 353 -4.94 -15.39 -4.01
CA ARG A 353 -4.39 -14.87 -2.75
C ARG A 353 -4.07 -13.38 -2.83
N GLU A 354 -3.34 -12.95 -3.86
CA GLU A 354 -2.99 -11.53 -4.02
C GLU A 354 -4.22 -10.64 -4.21
N ILE A 355 -5.25 -11.11 -4.90
CA ILE A 355 -6.50 -10.37 -5.09
C ILE A 355 -7.25 -10.23 -3.76
N ILE A 356 -7.37 -11.29 -2.97
CA ILE A 356 -7.98 -11.25 -1.62
C ILE A 356 -7.20 -10.27 -0.73
N LEU A 357 -5.86 -10.38 -0.73
CA LEU A 357 -5.01 -9.48 0.06
C LEU A 357 -5.11 -8.03 -0.40
N TYR A 358 -5.29 -7.78 -1.69
CA TYR A 358 -5.49 -6.42 -2.17
C TYR A 358 -6.84 -5.87 -1.68
N TRP A 359 -7.93 -6.65 -1.77
CA TRP A 359 -9.22 -6.25 -1.19
C TRP A 359 -9.12 -5.96 0.30
N LYS A 360 -8.42 -6.80 1.07
CA LYS A 360 -8.12 -6.53 2.48
C LYS A 360 -7.49 -5.13 2.65
N ARG A 361 -6.43 -4.81 1.90
CA ARG A 361 -5.76 -3.49 1.99
C ARG A 361 -6.68 -2.33 1.59
N VAL A 362 -7.53 -2.51 0.58
CA VAL A 362 -8.50 -1.50 0.15
C VAL A 362 -9.55 -1.25 1.24
N LEU A 363 -10.08 -2.31 1.86
CA LEU A 363 -11.05 -2.19 2.95
C LEU A 363 -10.43 -1.55 4.20
N GLN A 364 -9.18 -1.89 4.53
CA GLN A 364 -8.43 -1.21 5.60
C GLN A 364 -8.25 0.29 5.31
N ARG A 365 -8.04 0.68 4.04
CA ARG A 365 -8.01 2.10 3.64
C ARG A 365 -9.37 2.78 3.81
N VAL A 366 -10.47 2.09 3.50
CA VAL A 366 -11.83 2.60 3.74
C VAL A 366 -12.01 2.91 5.22
N GLU A 367 -11.78 1.93 6.09
CA GLU A 367 -11.95 2.07 7.55
C GLU A 367 -11.05 3.17 8.15
N LEU A 368 -9.78 3.21 7.73
CA LEU A 368 -8.84 4.20 8.23
C LEU A 368 -8.99 5.57 7.57
N SER A 369 -9.95 5.77 6.66
CA SER A 369 -10.18 7.08 6.04
C SER A 369 -10.74 8.07 7.06
N ALA A 370 -10.23 9.32 7.02
CA ALA A 370 -10.73 10.39 7.88
C ALA A 370 -12.02 10.99 7.29
N ARG A 371 -13.06 10.17 7.17
CA ARG A 371 -14.37 10.46 6.57
C ARG A 371 -15.46 9.72 7.34
N SER A 372 -16.67 10.28 7.34
CA SER A 372 -17.85 9.50 7.78
C SER A 372 -18.24 8.52 6.69
N LEU A 373 -18.57 7.28 7.04
CA LEU A 373 -18.87 6.20 6.11
C LEU A 373 -20.33 5.77 6.26
N PHE A 374 -21.11 5.92 5.20
CA PHE A 374 -22.49 5.47 5.14
C PHE A 374 -22.63 4.40 4.05
N ALA A 375 -23.50 3.41 4.25
CA ALA A 375 -23.90 2.50 3.19
C ALA A 375 -25.42 2.54 2.99
N LEU A 376 -25.86 2.63 1.73
CA LEU A 376 -27.28 2.64 1.34
C LEU A 376 -27.61 1.38 0.54
N VAL A 377 -28.32 0.45 1.19
CA VAL A 377 -28.75 -0.83 0.61
C VAL A 377 -30.16 -0.64 0.02
N GLU A 378 -30.21 -0.30 -1.25
CA GLU A 378 -31.42 0.05 -2.02
C GLU A 378 -31.82 -1.08 -2.99
N PRO A 379 -33.04 -1.08 -3.56
CA PRO A 379 -33.44 -2.01 -4.62
C PRO A 379 -32.43 -2.06 -5.77
N GLY A 380 -32.07 -3.28 -6.17
CA GLY A 380 -31.05 -3.55 -7.20
C GLY A 380 -29.59 -3.40 -6.74
N SER A 381 -29.34 -3.15 -5.44
CA SER A 381 -27.99 -3.22 -4.88
C SER A 381 -27.47 -4.67 -4.80
N CYS A 382 -26.16 -4.83 -4.87
CA CYS A 382 -25.48 -6.12 -4.87
C CYS A 382 -24.43 -6.22 -3.75
N PHE A 383 -24.80 -5.78 -2.54
CA PHE A 383 -23.95 -5.94 -1.34
C PHE A 383 -23.92 -7.40 -0.88
N ALA A 384 -23.14 -8.20 -1.59
CA ALA A 384 -22.85 -9.59 -1.27
C ALA A 384 -21.34 -9.80 -1.08
N GLY A 385 -20.97 -10.78 -0.25
CA GLY A 385 -19.60 -11.23 -0.11
C GLY A 385 -18.63 -10.09 0.18
N THR A 386 -17.57 -9.95 -0.63
CA THR A 386 -16.58 -8.88 -0.53
C THR A 386 -17.20 -7.48 -0.48
N LEU A 387 -18.28 -7.21 -1.23
CA LEU A 387 -18.92 -5.88 -1.22
C LEU A 387 -19.71 -5.61 0.05
N LEU A 388 -20.20 -6.66 0.72
CA LEU A 388 -20.92 -6.54 1.99
C LEU A 388 -20.02 -5.96 3.09
N GLU A 389 -18.69 -6.13 3.01
CA GLU A 389 -17.74 -5.52 3.96
C GLU A 389 -17.88 -3.98 4.02
N LEU A 390 -18.26 -3.32 2.92
CA LEU A 390 -18.49 -1.87 2.91
C LEU A 390 -19.73 -1.46 3.73
N VAL A 391 -20.72 -2.36 3.85
CA VAL A 391 -21.90 -2.15 4.69
C VAL A 391 -21.57 -2.46 6.15
N LEU A 392 -20.74 -3.46 6.41
CA LEU A 392 -20.35 -3.86 7.76
C LEU A 392 -19.36 -2.86 8.39
N GLY A 393 -18.45 -2.31 7.59
CA GLY A 393 -17.45 -1.32 8.01
C GLY A 393 -17.92 0.14 7.97
N ALA A 394 -19.15 0.41 7.52
CA ALA A 394 -19.70 1.77 7.55
C ALA A 394 -20.08 2.19 8.98
N ASP A 395 -19.93 3.48 9.30
CA ASP A 395 -20.42 4.05 10.57
C ASP A 395 -21.93 3.85 10.73
N ARG A 396 -22.66 3.92 9.59
CA ARG A 396 -24.10 3.65 9.51
C ARG A 396 -24.48 2.99 8.20
N SER A 397 -25.36 2.00 8.30
CA SER A 397 -25.93 1.31 7.16
C SER A 397 -27.45 1.38 7.19
N PHE A 398 -28.03 1.82 6.08
CA PHE A 398 -29.47 1.94 5.91
C PHE A 398 -29.92 1.01 4.79
N MET A 399 -30.82 0.09 5.11
CA MET A 399 -31.42 -0.83 4.15
C MET A 399 -32.88 -0.48 3.97
N LEU A 400 -33.32 -0.28 2.73
CA LEU A 400 -34.72 -0.03 2.43
C LEU A 400 -35.53 -1.29 2.73
N GLU A 401 -36.62 -1.15 3.48
CA GLU A 401 -37.61 -2.20 3.62
C GLU A 401 -38.57 -2.16 2.42
N GLY A 402 -38.52 -3.18 1.55
CA GLY A 402 -39.40 -3.30 0.39
C GLY A 402 -38.82 -2.74 -0.92
N GLN A 403 -39.65 -2.03 -1.70
CA GLN A 403 -39.29 -1.45 -3.00
C GLN A 403 -39.72 0.01 -3.06
N PHE A 404 -39.03 0.80 -3.90
CA PHE A 404 -39.52 2.12 -4.27
C PHE A 404 -40.74 2.01 -5.20
N GLU A 405 -41.65 2.98 -5.12
CA GLU A 405 -42.81 3.03 -6.00
C GLU A 405 -42.37 3.14 -7.46
N GLY A 406 -42.82 2.20 -8.31
CA GLY A 406 -42.47 2.16 -9.73
C GLY A 406 -41.09 1.56 -10.05
N ASP A 407 -40.34 1.07 -9.05
CA ASP A 407 -39.05 0.42 -9.25
C ASP A 407 -39.23 -1.09 -9.45
N ASN A 408 -38.82 -1.58 -10.61
CA ASN A 408 -38.92 -3.01 -10.98
C ASN A 408 -37.67 -3.82 -10.59
N ARG A 409 -36.67 -3.20 -9.97
CA ARG A 409 -35.47 -3.91 -9.52
C ARG A 409 -35.79 -4.80 -8.31
N PRO A 410 -35.02 -5.88 -8.09
CA PRO A 410 -35.19 -6.73 -6.92
C PRO A 410 -35.12 -5.92 -5.62
N PRO A 411 -35.91 -6.27 -4.58
CA PRO A 411 -35.76 -5.66 -3.28
C PRO A 411 -34.32 -5.84 -2.77
N PRO A 412 -33.81 -4.92 -1.95
CA PRO A 412 -32.47 -5.05 -1.39
C PRO A 412 -32.34 -6.34 -0.59
N ALA A 413 -31.19 -7.00 -0.71
CA ALA A 413 -30.81 -8.13 0.11
C ALA A 413 -29.30 -8.05 0.38
N LEU A 414 -28.88 -8.70 1.46
CA LEU A 414 -27.48 -8.88 1.82
C LEU A 414 -27.18 -10.38 1.79
N MET A 415 -26.05 -10.77 1.21
CA MET A 415 -25.64 -12.17 1.16
C MET A 415 -24.19 -12.32 1.60
N LEU A 416 -23.94 -13.26 2.51
CA LEU A 416 -22.60 -13.55 3.00
C LEU A 416 -21.92 -14.59 2.10
N SER A 417 -20.61 -14.49 1.95
CA SER A 417 -19.72 -15.48 1.35
C SER A 417 -18.73 -16.00 2.40
N GLY A 418 -17.86 -16.94 2.00
CA GLY A 418 -16.74 -17.38 2.84
C GLY A 418 -15.73 -16.27 3.17
N LEU A 419 -15.61 -15.24 2.33
CA LEU A 419 -14.65 -14.15 2.52
C LEU A 419 -15.03 -13.20 3.66
N ASN A 420 -16.30 -13.18 4.10
CA ASN A 420 -16.76 -12.37 5.23
C ASN A 420 -16.30 -12.89 6.61
N PHE A 421 -15.71 -14.08 6.68
CA PHE A 421 -15.38 -14.76 7.94
C PHE A 421 -13.86 -14.94 8.14
N GLY A 422 -13.10 -13.86 7.91
CA GLY A 422 -11.68 -13.80 8.29
C GLY A 422 -10.67 -13.45 7.19
N PRO A 423 -10.87 -13.77 5.89
CA PRO A 423 -9.92 -13.41 4.83
C PRO A 423 -9.73 -11.90 4.61
N LEU A 424 -10.69 -11.08 5.03
CA LEU A 424 -10.70 -9.63 4.84
C LEU A 424 -10.67 -8.86 6.18
N PRO A 425 -9.69 -9.08 7.08
CA PRO A 425 -9.69 -8.43 8.37
C PRO A 425 -9.36 -6.95 8.21
N MET A 426 -10.25 -6.11 8.73
CA MET A 426 -10.02 -4.68 8.94
C MET A 426 -9.04 -4.48 10.15
N VAL A 427 -8.50 -3.28 10.35
CA VAL A 427 -7.25 -3.06 11.15
C VAL A 427 -7.45 -3.15 12.66
#